data_AF-A0A352IQM0-F1
#
_entry.id   AF-A0A352IQM0-F1
#
_cell.length_a   1.000
_cell.length_b   1.000
_cell.length_c   1.000
_cell.angle_alpha   90.00
_cell.angle_beta   90.00
_cell.angle_gamma   90.00
#
_symmetry.space_group_name_H-M   'P 1'
#
loop_
_entity.id
_entity.type
_entity.pdbx_description
1 polymer ?
#
loop_
_entity_poly.entity_id
_entity_poly.type
_entity_poly.pdbx_seq_one_letter_code
_entity_poly.pdbx_strand_id
1 'polypeptide(L)' 'MASPQELEALGDDRYLSEITRCIFKAGFVWRVIENKWPKFEEAFEGFVPLYWQQVSPEVLERL' A
#
# COMPACT_ATOMS: atom_id res chain seq x y z
N MET A 1 3.04 -20.64 -3.71
CA MET A 1 1.91 -19.73 -4.01
C MET A 1 0.92 -19.89 -2.88
N ALA A 2 0.35 -18.81 -2.36
CA ALA A 2 -0.66 -18.89 -1.32
C ALA A 2 -1.90 -19.67 -1.83
N SER A 3 -2.51 -20.46 -0.96
CA SER A 3 -3.79 -21.11 -1.19
C SER A 3 -4.93 -20.07 -1.22
N PRO A 4 -6.09 -20.39 -1.83
CA PRO A 4 -7.24 -19.49 -1.84
C PRO A 4 -7.65 -19.03 -0.45
N GLN A 5 -7.60 -19.91 0.55
CA GLN A 5 -7.96 -19.61 1.94
C GLN A 5 -6.98 -18.64 2.60
N GLU A 6 -5.68 -18.76 2.29
CA GLU A 6 -4.66 -17.83 2.78
C GLU A 6 -4.84 -16.44 2.16
N LEU A 7 -5.29 -16.36 0.91
CA LEU A 7 -5.60 -15.10 0.24
C LEU A 7 -6.87 -14.46 0.81
N GLU A 8 -7.94 -15.22 0.99
CA GLU A 8 -9.20 -14.72 1.60
C GLU A 8 -9.01 -14.23 3.05
N ALA A 9 -8.01 -14.75 3.76
CA ALA A 9 -7.67 -14.30 5.10
C ALA A 9 -6.90 -12.97 5.14
N LEU A 10 -6.39 -12.49 4.01
CA LEU A 10 -5.68 -11.19 3.93
C LEU A 10 -6.70 -10.05 3.90
N GLY A 11 -6.37 -8.97 4.61
CA GLY A 11 -7.14 -7.73 4.54
C GLY A 11 -6.93 -6.99 3.22
N ASP A 12 -7.94 -6.23 2.79
CA ASP A 12 -7.89 -5.39 1.58
C ASP A 12 -6.71 -4.41 1.58
N ASP A 13 -6.27 -3.98 2.76
CA ASP A 13 -5.14 -3.09 2.96
C ASP A 13 -3.81 -3.72 2.50
N ARG A 14 -3.65 -5.04 2.66
CA ARG A 14 -2.46 -5.77 2.18
C ARG A 14 -2.42 -5.82 0.66
N TYR A 15 -3.58 -6.00 0.02
CA TYR A 15 -3.68 -5.96 -1.44
C TYR A 15 -3.37 -4.57 -1.98
N LEU A 16 -3.93 -3.53 -1.38
CA LEU A 16 -3.68 -2.15 -1.81
C LEU A 16 -2.21 -1.75 -1.61
N SER A 17 -1.62 -2.12 -0.48
CA SER A 17 -0.19 -1.92 -0.21
C SER A 17 0.68 -2.59 -1.27
N GLU A 18 0.47 -3.89 -1.55
CA GLU A 18 1.32 -4.61 -2.50
C GLU A 18 1.13 -4.17 -3.97
N ILE A 19 -0.10 -3.81 -4.38
CA ILE A 19 -0.35 -3.22 -5.71
C ILE A 19 0.42 -1.90 -5.83
N THR A 20 0.31 -1.03 -4.83
CA THR A 20 1.03 0.25 -4.80
C THR A 20 2.54 0.01 -4.85
N ARG A 21 3.04 -0.94 -4.06
CA ARG A 21 4.46 -1.32 -4.04
C ARG A 21 4.96 -1.70 -5.42
N CYS A 22 4.22 -2.54 -6.14
CA CYS A 22 4.56 -2.98 -7.49
C CYS A 22 4.64 -1.80 -8.48
N ILE A 23 3.74 -0.82 -8.36
CA ILE A 23 3.76 0.40 -9.18
C ILE A 23 5.05 1.19 -8.93
N PHE A 24 5.44 1.39 -7.66
CA PHE A 24 6.69 2.10 -7.32
C PHE A 24 7.94 1.36 -7.81
N LYS A 25 7.91 0.03 -7.82
CA LYS A 25 9.02 -0.80 -8.30
C LYS A 25 9.24 -0.72 -9.82
N ALA A 26 8.26 -0.26 -10.59
CA ALA A 26 8.39 -0.08 -12.04
C ALA A 26 9.27 1.12 -12.43
N GLY A 27 9.46 2.10 -11.54
CA GLY A 27 10.23 3.33 -11.81
C GLY A 27 11.40 3.59 -10.87
N PHE A 28 11.58 2.79 -9.82
CA PHE A 28 12.58 3.00 -8.79
C PHE A 28 13.38 1.74 -8.45
N VAL A 29 14.56 1.93 -7.87
CA VAL A 29 15.41 0.83 -7.38
C VAL A 29 14.68 0.09 -6.25
N TRP A 30 14.43 -1.20 -6.47
CA TRP A 30 13.71 -2.08 -5.55
C TRP A 30 14.15 -1.95 -4.09
N ARG A 31 15.46 -2.04 -3.84
CA ARG A 31 16.05 -1.96 -2.49
C ARG A 31 15.72 -0.65 -1.77
N VAL A 32 15.61 0.46 -2.52
CA VAL A 32 15.24 1.76 -1.94
C VAL A 32 13.76 1.77 -1.56
N ILE A 33 12.90 1.22 -2.41
CA ILE A 33 11.47 1.11 -2.12
C ILE A 33 11.22 0.24 -0.89
N GLU A 34 11.89 -0.92 -0.78
CA GLU A 34 11.73 -1.78 0.39
C GLU A 34 12.17 -1.13 1.69
N ASN A 35 13.32 -0.46 1.68
CA ASN A 35 13.82 0.24 2.86
C ASN A 35 12.90 1.38 3.30
N LYS A 36 12.20 2.02 2.36
CA LYS A 36 11.25 3.10 2.64
C LYS A 36 9.83 2.62 2.88
N TRP A 37 9.51 1.36 2.56
CA TRP A 37 8.15 0.84 2.56
C TRP A 37 7.42 1.02 3.89
N PRO A 38 8.04 0.74 5.07
CA PRO A 38 7.36 0.95 6.35
C PRO A 38 6.86 2.40 6.54
N LYS A 39 7.64 3.39 6.07
CA LYS A 39 7.24 4.81 6.13
C LYS A 39 6.13 5.15 5.15
N PHE A 40 6.06 4.47 4.01
CA PHE A 40 4.92 4.60 3.10
C PHE A 40 3.66 4.02 3.74
N GLU A 41 3.74 2.87 4.41
CA GLU A 41 2.60 2.32 5.13
C GLU A 41 2.12 3.25 6.24
N GLU A 42 3.03 3.89 6.98
CA GLU A 42 2.66 4.93 7.96
C GLU A 42 2.02 6.16 7.29
N ALA A 43 2.61 6.70 6.22
CA ALA A 43 2.09 7.89 5.52
C ALA A 43 0.71 7.64 4.88
N PHE A 44 0.48 6.42 4.41
CA PHE A 44 -0.79 6.00 3.83
C PHE A 44 -1.74 5.38 4.87
N GLU A 45 -1.57 5.63 6.17
CA GLU A 45 -2.46 5.14 7.24
C GLU A 45 -2.78 3.64 7.10
N GLY A 46 -1.73 2.86 6.82
CA GLY A 46 -1.79 1.41 6.63
C GLY A 46 -2.43 0.93 5.33
N PHE A 47 -2.68 1.82 4.36
CA PHE A 47 -3.41 1.53 3.12
C PHE A 47 -4.85 1.04 3.33
N VAL A 48 -5.53 1.51 4.38
CA VAL A 48 -6.93 1.11 4.66
C VAL A 48 -7.88 1.72 3.61
N PRO A 49 -8.53 0.92 2.73
CA PRO A 49 -9.30 1.47 1.61
C PRO A 49 -10.51 2.31 2.06
N LEU A 50 -11.21 1.88 3.11
CA LEU A 50 -12.37 2.60 3.66
C LEU A 50 -12.00 3.99 4.18
N TYR A 51 -10.79 4.15 4.71
CA TYR A 51 -10.28 5.44 5.14
C TYR A 51 -10.04 6.34 3.92
N TRP A 52 -9.24 5.88 2.96
CA TRP A 52 -8.87 6.66 1.77
C TRP A 52 -10.05 6.98 0.84
N GLN A 53 -11.11 6.18 0.86
CA GLN A 53 -12.35 6.47 0.14
C GLN A 53 -13.02 7.77 0.62
N GLN A 54 -12.85 8.12 1.89
CA GLN A 54 -13.51 9.26 2.53
C GLN A 54 -12.59 10.48 2.65
N VAL A 55 -11.29 10.27 2.51
CA VAL A 55 -10.26 11.30 2.62
C VAL A 55 -10.38 12.28 1.43
N SER A 56 -10.40 13.58 1.74
CA SER A 56 -10.39 14.63 0.73
C SER A 56 -9.08 14.59 -0.10
N PRO A 57 -9.12 14.87 -1.41
CA PRO A 57 -7.92 14.93 -2.25
C PRO A 57 -6.80 15.82 -1.69
N GLU A 58 -7.14 16.90 -0.99
CA GLU A 58 -6.17 17.82 -0.36
C GLU A 58 -5.25 17.13 0.65
N VAL A 59 -5.71 16.06 1.30
CA VAL A 59 -4.88 15.29 2.25
C VAL A 59 -3.85 14.45 1.48
N LEU A 60 -4.25 13.87 0.35
CA LEU A 60 -3.36 13.10 -0.51
C LEU A 60 -2.27 13.99 -1.11
N GLU A 61 -2.59 15.25 -1.44
CA GLU A 61 -1.62 16.24 -1.94
C GLU A 61 -0.56 16.65 -0.90
N ARG A 62 -0.78 16.34 0.38
CA ARG A 62 0.13 16.69 1.48
C ARG A 62 1.10 15.58 1.86
N LEU A 63 0.96 14.38 1.27
CA LEU A 63 1.87 13.25 1.43
C LEU A 63 3.15 13.44 0.59
#